data_AF-A0A7V8VGL7-F1
#
_entry.id   AF-A0A7V8VGL7-F1
#
_cell.length_a   1.000
_cell.length_b   1.000
_cell.length_c   1.000
_cell.angle_alpha   90.00
_cell.angle_beta   90.00
_cell.angle_gamma   90.00
#
_symmetry.space_group_name_H-M   'P 1'
#
loop_
_entity.id
_entity.type
_entity.pdbx_description
1 polymer ?
#
loop_
_entity_poly.entity_id
_entity_poly.type
_entity_poly.pdbx_seq_one_letter_code
_entity_poly.pdbx_strand_id
1 'polypeptide(L)'
;MRDASCAGELAVLLREMARFAVRLADVGAHWPGESAARRFLQLLPERENAPTDVWGWTRLLLQWQQWRPPHFLRRLLTPEPEELERWRRVCEQSSGAPGARRRGTLSWGRWFGTAEEEEDTRLLFARLAECLAAWRPASRERRRALEELLRYGLEVENILARLRERDQWVPLILVELAEHVVETAERWRCGMPLPQGPWLTLLEESGSPPPSHSEENKKLWRGWLSNGGTPWFDQLAQLAQHDSAAAAWLQAVCQGLAVQCYPCGNGSSFWQWPPQAESPPGKVECHAGGSVGRIIRVERYATDPALVICTWEAPQELIDYYEQTKALLQQAREEGLHALADACKRELSRLLAEGQLPLREHVVRLIDSVDSPEAAPSVRTDWPPVCVRQWLSFLGWKVFPLSEGYPPDAEEYPQRYQFRPVFKKDVPVKTVLGVRVFGLEDANGEIVRPAELQVSAGPPPVGLNELEAVARQTPGEIGQRLQESLRAFRLAGLQGCLEQQVVDLFKLYWELRAQWMQSDPQVAQQFGEHLAGMLQEGFGITTFEPTTDRDFPQGWLTYPPGTRLTKGRVTRILRPGLRYQADGSLRLPAYVEAE
;
A
#
# COMPACT_ATOMS: atom_id res chain seq x y z
N MET A 1 -20.88 -8.97 31.04
CA MET A 1 -21.98 -9.80 31.57
C MET A 1 -21.90 -10.14 33.08
N ARG A 2 -20.97 -9.57 33.86
CA ARG A 2 -20.83 -9.88 35.30
C ARG A 2 -21.55 -8.87 36.21
N ASP A 3 -22.74 -8.41 35.83
CA ASP A 3 -23.58 -7.64 36.74
C ASP A 3 -24.60 -8.58 37.40
N ALA A 4 -24.68 -8.54 38.73
CA ALA A 4 -25.50 -9.47 39.51
C ALA A 4 -27.01 -9.31 39.18
N SER A 5 -27.42 -8.14 38.68
CA SER A 5 -28.78 -7.88 38.18
C SER A 5 -29.07 -8.59 36.86
N CYS A 6 -28.14 -8.59 35.90
CA CYS A 6 -28.33 -9.27 34.62
C CYS A 6 -28.44 -10.78 34.82
N ALA A 7 -27.67 -11.37 35.75
CA ALA A 7 -27.70 -12.80 36.02
C ALA A 7 -29.10 -13.31 36.41
N GLY A 8 -29.87 -12.49 37.15
CA GLY A 8 -31.25 -12.80 37.51
C GLY A 8 -32.20 -12.78 36.30
N GLU A 9 -32.09 -11.75 35.47
CA GLU A 9 -32.93 -11.61 34.26
C GLU A 9 -32.63 -12.68 33.21
N LEU A 10 -31.36 -13.05 33.03
CA LEU A 10 -30.92 -14.13 32.15
C LEU A 10 -31.45 -15.50 32.59
N ALA A 11 -31.48 -15.77 33.90
CA ALA A 11 -32.07 -17.00 34.44
C ALA A 11 -33.60 -17.06 34.25
N VAL A 12 -34.27 -15.92 34.25
CA VAL A 12 -35.71 -15.82 33.94
C VAL A 12 -35.94 -15.97 32.44
N LEU A 13 -35.11 -15.35 31.59
CA LEU A 13 -35.16 -15.48 30.14
C LEU A 13 -35.11 -16.96 29.70
N LEU A 14 -34.09 -17.71 30.15
CA LEU A 14 -33.96 -19.15 29.85
C LEU A 14 -35.17 -19.96 30.31
N ARG A 15 -35.74 -19.60 31.47
CA ARG A 15 -36.91 -20.29 32.02
C ARG A 15 -38.15 -20.08 31.16
N GLU A 16 -38.40 -18.86 30.71
CA GLU A 16 -39.56 -18.56 29.87
C GLU A 16 -39.38 -19.11 28.45
N MET A 17 -38.16 -19.09 27.89
CA MET A 17 -37.85 -19.77 26.62
C MET A 17 -38.07 -21.29 26.70
N ALA A 18 -37.67 -21.94 27.81
CA ALA A 18 -37.93 -23.35 28.04
C ALA A 18 -39.43 -23.67 28.16
N ARG A 19 -40.19 -22.84 28.89
CA ARG A 19 -41.66 -22.97 28.98
C ARG A 19 -42.35 -22.79 27.63
N PHE A 20 -41.90 -21.83 26.85
CA PHE A 20 -42.35 -21.62 25.48
C PHE A 20 -42.14 -22.87 24.63
N ALA A 21 -40.93 -23.44 24.64
CA ALA A 21 -40.61 -24.61 23.83
C ALA A 21 -41.38 -25.87 24.25
N VAL A 22 -41.58 -26.09 25.56
CA VAL A 22 -42.42 -27.21 26.05
C VAL A 22 -43.84 -27.08 25.51
N ARG A 23 -44.42 -25.88 25.53
CA ARG A 23 -45.76 -25.65 24.97
C ARG A 23 -45.80 -25.73 23.46
N LEU A 24 -44.74 -25.32 22.78
CA LEU A 24 -44.57 -25.53 21.34
C LEU A 24 -44.63 -27.02 20.98
N ALA A 25 -44.03 -27.89 21.81
CA ALA A 25 -44.13 -29.35 21.69
C ALA A 25 -45.56 -29.86 21.85
N ASP A 26 -46.27 -29.39 22.88
CA ASP A 26 -47.63 -29.81 23.23
C ASP A 26 -48.64 -29.43 22.13
N VAL A 27 -48.48 -28.24 21.54
CA VAL A 27 -49.26 -27.79 20.38
C VAL A 27 -48.90 -28.61 19.13
N GLY A 28 -47.66 -29.09 19.04
CA GLY A 28 -47.07 -29.73 17.86
C GLY A 28 -47.35 -31.21 17.67
N ALA A 29 -47.90 -31.96 18.63
CA ALA A 29 -47.96 -33.43 18.61
C ALA A 29 -48.66 -34.11 17.40
N HIS A 30 -49.29 -33.36 16.49
CA HIS A 30 -49.93 -33.84 15.26
C HIS A 30 -49.90 -32.78 14.14
N TRP A 31 -48.86 -31.95 14.05
CA TRP A 31 -48.78 -30.81 13.13
C TRP A 31 -47.59 -30.96 12.15
N PRO A 32 -47.71 -30.58 10.85
CA PRO A 32 -46.61 -30.54 9.88
C PRO A 32 -45.26 -29.94 10.33
N GLY A 33 -45.24 -29.06 11.34
CA GLY A 33 -44.01 -28.49 11.92
C GLY A 33 -43.41 -29.25 13.11
N GLU A 34 -43.99 -30.37 13.53
CA GLU A 34 -43.64 -31.10 14.76
C GLU A 34 -42.15 -31.47 14.84
N SER A 35 -41.57 -31.94 13.74
CA SER A 35 -40.15 -32.31 13.70
C SER A 35 -39.21 -31.10 13.81
N ALA A 36 -39.67 -29.90 13.47
CA ALA A 36 -38.90 -28.66 13.62
C ALA A 36 -39.06 -28.08 15.04
N ALA A 37 -40.26 -28.13 15.62
CA ALA A 37 -40.51 -27.80 17.02
C ALA A 37 -39.75 -28.72 17.99
N ARG A 38 -39.70 -30.04 17.71
CA ARG A 38 -38.90 -31.01 18.48
C ARG A 38 -37.40 -30.78 18.32
N ARG A 39 -36.93 -30.32 17.16
CA ARG A 39 -35.53 -29.89 16.98
C ARG A 39 -35.22 -28.64 17.81
N PHE A 40 -36.10 -27.65 17.85
CA PHE A 40 -35.93 -26.47 18.72
C PHE A 40 -35.84 -26.83 20.21
N LEU A 41 -36.65 -27.78 20.68
CA LEU A 41 -36.55 -28.32 22.04
C LEU A 41 -35.20 -28.97 22.34
N GLN A 42 -34.62 -29.67 21.36
CA GLN A 42 -33.31 -30.31 21.50
C GLN A 42 -32.15 -29.31 21.45
N LEU A 43 -32.40 -28.10 20.95
CA LEU A 43 -31.41 -27.01 20.87
C LEU A 43 -31.36 -26.15 22.14
N LEU A 44 -32.39 -26.20 22.99
CA LEU A 44 -32.37 -25.47 24.25
C LEU A 44 -31.40 -26.14 25.24
N PRO A 45 -30.41 -25.41 25.78
CA PRO A 45 -29.50 -25.98 26.76
C PRO A 45 -30.26 -26.37 28.04
N GLU A 46 -29.95 -27.54 28.58
CA GLU A 46 -30.36 -27.91 29.94
C GLU A 46 -29.84 -26.87 30.94
N ARG A 47 -30.49 -26.71 32.11
CA ARG A 47 -30.13 -25.67 33.10
C ARG A 47 -28.66 -25.66 33.50
N GLU A 48 -27.99 -26.81 33.47
CA GLU A 48 -26.57 -26.97 33.82
C GLU A 48 -25.62 -26.60 32.66
N ASN A 49 -26.15 -26.44 31.43
CA ASN A 49 -25.44 -26.08 30.20
C ASN A 49 -25.79 -24.66 29.70
N ALA A 50 -26.33 -23.80 30.57
CA ALA A 50 -26.73 -22.44 30.20
C ALA A 50 -25.54 -21.65 29.61
N PRO A 51 -25.77 -20.80 28.59
CA PRO A 51 -24.71 -19.99 28.02
C PRO A 51 -24.03 -19.09 29.07
N THR A 52 -22.71 -19.18 29.16
CA THR A 52 -21.91 -18.36 30.09
C THR A 52 -21.16 -17.24 29.38
N ASP A 53 -21.09 -17.27 28.06
CA ASP A 53 -20.43 -16.28 27.21
C ASP A 53 -21.40 -15.59 26.25
N VAL A 54 -20.95 -14.47 25.68
CA VAL A 54 -21.75 -13.63 24.76
C VAL A 54 -22.23 -14.45 23.57
N TRP A 55 -21.39 -15.35 23.04
CA TRP A 55 -21.68 -16.13 21.85
C TRP A 55 -22.74 -17.20 22.05
N GLY A 56 -22.72 -17.91 23.17
CA GLY A 56 -23.76 -18.86 23.51
C GLY A 56 -25.12 -18.19 23.65
N TRP A 57 -25.16 -16.96 24.19
CA TRP A 57 -26.39 -16.15 24.23
C TRP A 57 -26.82 -15.68 22.85
N THR A 58 -25.91 -15.16 22.02
CA THR A 58 -26.22 -14.75 20.64
C THR A 58 -26.82 -15.90 19.82
N ARG A 59 -26.24 -17.10 19.92
CA ARG A 59 -26.75 -18.31 19.23
C ARG A 59 -28.16 -18.68 19.67
N LEU A 60 -28.38 -18.70 20.98
CA LEU A 60 -29.69 -19.01 21.55
C LEU A 60 -30.75 -18.00 21.08
N LEU A 61 -30.40 -16.71 20.99
CA LEU A 61 -31.30 -15.66 20.51
C LEU A 61 -31.54 -15.73 19.00
N LEU A 62 -30.53 -16.05 18.20
CA LEU A 62 -30.71 -16.27 16.76
C LEU A 62 -31.66 -17.45 16.48
N GLN A 63 -31.57 -18.51 17.28
CA GLN A 63 -32.53 -19.61 17.22
C GLN A 63 -33.92 -19.15 17.67
N TRP A 64 -34.01 -18.34 18.73
CA TRP A 64 -35.27 -17.75 19.17
C TRP A 64 -35.99 -16.99 18.06
N GLN A 65 -35.28 -16.22 17.22
CA GLN A 65 -35.88 -15.43 16.14
C GLN A 65 -36.71 -16.28 15.16
N GLN A 66 -36.29 -17.52 14.89
CA GLN A 66 -37.04 -18.43 14.01
C GLN A 66 -38.40 -18.84 14.59
N TRP A 67 -38.52 -18.81 15.91
CA TRP A 67 -39.67 -19.29 16.68
C TRP A 67 -40.38 -18.15 17.40
N ARG A 68 -39.92 -16.92 17.21
CA ARG A 68 -40.55 -15.71 17.71
C ARG A 68 -42.03 -15.76 17.31
N PRO A 69 -42.97 -15.50 18.23
CA PRO A 69 -44.38 -15.75 17.97
C PRO A 69 -44.91 -15.16 16.64
N PRO A 70 -44.53 -13.94 16.20
CA PRO A 70 -44.97 -13.42 14.90
C PRO A 70 -44.52 -14.26 13.69
N HIS A 71 -43.26 -14.75 13.67
CA HIS A 71 -42.74 -15.59 12.58
C HIS A 71 -43.34 -16.99 12.59
N PHE A 72 -43.46 -17.57 13.79
CA PHE A 72 -44.12 -18.85 14.00
C PHE A 72 -45.58 -18.83 13.53
N LEU A 73 -46.32 -17.74 13.81
CA LEU A 73 -47.72 -17.60 13.43
C LEU A 73 -47.90 -17.28 11.94
N ARG A 74 -46.95 -16.55 11.33
CA ARG A 74 -46.93 -16.36 9.88
C ARG A 74 -46.75 -17.69 9.13
N ARG A 75 -45.88 -18.58 9.63
CA ARG A 75 -45.74 -19.96 9.11
C ARG A 75 -47.02 -20.79 9.29
N LEU A 76 -47.76 -20.58 10.38
CA LEU A 76 -49.07 -21.20 10.61
C LEU A 76 -50.15 -20.73 9.61
N LEU A 77 -50.13 -19.45 9.21
CA LEU A 77 -51.16 -18.83 8.40
C LEU A 77 -50.90 -18.87 6.89
N THR A 78 -49.66 -19.17 6.47
CA THR A 78 -49.27 -19.38 5.06
C THR A 78 -48.41 -20.65 4.93
N PRO A 79 -49.04 -21.83 4.78
CA PRO A 79 -48.33 -23.09 4.56
C PRO A 79 -47.67 -23.15 3.16
N GLU A 80 -46.58 -23.91 3.05
CA GLU A 80 -45.88 -24.16 1.78
C GLU A 80 -46.80 -24.84 0.74
N PRO A 81 -46.61 -24.62 -0.57
CA PRO A 81 -47.51 -25.14 -1.62
C PRO A 81 -47.64 -26.68 -1.62
N GLU A 82 -46.54 -27.38 -1.31
CA GLU A 82 -46.50 -28.85 -1.22
C GLU A 82 -47.31 -29.37 -0.03
N GLU A 83 -47.41 -28.59 1.05
CA GLU A 83 -48.19 -28.91 2.24
C GLU A 83 -49.68 -28.65 2.01
N LEU A 84 -50.04 -27.59 1.28
CA LEU A 84 -51.42 -27.35 0.82
C LEU A 84 -51.95 -28.52 -0.01
N GLU A 85 -51.14 -29.09 -0.88
CA GLU A 85 -51.53 -30.24 -1.73
C GLU A 85 -51.67 -31.54 -0.92
N ARG A 86 -50.85 -31.71 0.13
CA ARG A 86 -50.99 -32.81 1.10
C ARG A 86 -52.29 -32.69 1.91
N TRP A 87 -52.60 -31.47 2.36
CA TRP A 87 -53.83 -31.16 3.09
C TRP A 87 -55.07 -31.36 2.24
N ARG A 88 -55.02 -30.95 0.97
CA ARG A 88 -56.09 -31.21 0.00
C ARG A 88 -56.40 -32.70 -0.09
N ARG A 89 -55.37 -33.55 -0.22
CA ARG A 89 -55.54 -35.01 -0.28
C ARG A 89 -56.09 -35.61 1.02
N VAL A 90 -55.65 -35.13 2.18
CA VAL A 90 -56.15 -35.60 3.49
C VAL A 90 -57.61 -35.19 3.71
N CYS A 91 -57.99 -33.97 3.31
CA CYS A 91 -59.38 -33.51 3.33
C CYS A 91 -60.26 -34.26 2.32
N GLU A 92 -59.75 -34.56 1.13
CA GLU A 92 -60.45 -35.37 0.13
C GLU A 92 -60.67 -36.81 0.62
N GLN A 93 -59.69 -37.42 1.30
CA GLN A 93 -59.80 -38.76 1.90
C GLN A 93 -60.73 -38.83 3.13
N SER A 94 -60.83 -37.75 3.91
CA SER A 94 -61.72 -37.68 5.08
C SER A 94 -63.14 -37.20 4.74
N SER A 95 -63.39 -36.78 3.50
CA SER A 95 -64.69 -36.29 3.02
C SER A 95 -65.57 -37.35 2.31
N GLY A 96 -65.30 -38.64 2.54
CA GLY A 96 -66.16 -39.76 2.13
C GLY A 96 -67.52 -39.86 2.85
N ALA A 97 -68.10 -38.74 3.30
CA ALA A 97 -69.44 -38.66 3.87
C ALA A 97 -70.33 -37.80 2.95
N PRO A 98 -71.39 -38.37 2.35
CA PRO A 98 -72.23 -37.64 1.42
C PRO A 98 -73.13 -36.67 2.19
N GLY A 99 -72.89 -35.36 2.04
CA GLY A 99 -73.87 -34.33 2.39
C GLY A 99 -73.41 -33.32 3.44
N ALA A 100 -72.49 -32.42 3.08
CA ALA A 100 -72.36 -31.14 3.78
C ALA A 100 -71.84 -30.04 2.83
N ARG A 101 -72.75 -29.50 2.00
CA ARG A 101 -72.56 -28.15 1.45
C ARG A 101 -72.77 -27.15 2.58
N ARG A 102 -71.72 -26.43 3.01
CA ARG A 102 -71.86 -25.03 3.46
C ARG A 102 -70.69 -24.17 3.00
N ARG A 103 -71.08 -23.11 2.29
CA ARG A 103 -70.26 -21.97 1.87
C ARG A 103 -69.71 -21.24 3.09
N GLY A 104 -68.44 -20.87 3.01
CA GLY A 104 -67.80 -19.85 3.81
C GLY A 104 -66.54 -19.41 3.06
N THR A 105 -66.71 -18.54 2.06
CA THR A 105 -65.59 -17.92 1.35
C THR A 105 -64.91 -16.93 2.30
N LEU A 106 -63.85 -17.37 2.96
CA LEU A 106 -62.89 -16.50 3.65
C LEU A 106 -62.09 -15.76 2.56
N SER A 107 -62.22 -14.44 2.48
CA SER A 107 -61.44 -13.61 1.55
C SER A 107 -60.07 -13.29 2.14
N TRP A 108 -59.07 -14.09 1.77
CA TRP A 108 -57.67 -13.98 2.21
C TRP A 108 -56.95 -12.70 1.73
N GLY A 109 -57.51 -11.99 0.73
CA GLY A 109 -56.89 -10.82 0.10
C GLY A 109 -56.77 -9.56 0.96
N ARG A 110 -57.42 -9.48 2.13
CA ARG A 110 -57.24 -8.36 3.09
C ARG A 110 -56.18 -8.61 4.14
N TRP A 111 -55.67 -9.85 4.26
CA TRP A 111 -54.71 -10.24 5.30
C TRP A 111 -53.26 -10.04 4.85
N PHE A 112 -53.02 -9.99 3.55
CA PHE A 112 -51.72 -9.72 2.97
C PHE A 112 -51.64 -8.25 2.55
N GLY A 113 -51.66 -7.37 3.56
CA GLY A 113 -51.31 -5.97 3.38
C GLY A 113 -49.88 -5.86 2.89
N THR A 114 -49.71 -5.12 1.80
CA THR A 114 -48.42 -4.69 1.26
C THR A 114 -47.83 -3.61 2.14
N ALA A 115 -46.53 -3.74 2.44
CA ALA A 115 -45.62 -2.70 2.93
C ALA A 115 -45.81 -2.19 4.38
N GLU A 116 -44.68 -2.22 5.10
CA GLU A 116 -44.25 -1.22 6.08
C GLU A 116 -45.29 -0.62 7.02
N GLU A 117 -45.62 -1.34 8.10
CA GLU A 117 -45.76 -0.72 9.41
C GLU A 117 -45.08 -1.64 10.43
N GLU A 118 -44.17 -1.11 11.25
CA GLU A 118 -43.80 -1.72 12.54
C GLU A 118 -45.08 -1.78 13.38
N GLU A 119 -45.91 -2.80 13.16
CA GLU A 119 -47.00 -3.07 14.06
C GLU A 119 -46.39 -3.42 15.41
N ASP A 120 -46.68 -2.59 16.42
CA ASP A 120 -46.33 -2.81 17.82
C ASP A 120 -46.53 -4.29 18.12
N THR A 121 -45.48 -4.96 18.63
CA THR A 121 -45.50 -6.39 18.91
C THR A 121 -46.77 -6.73 19.73
N ARG A 122 -47.21 -5.83 20.62
CA ARG A 122 -48.46 -5.99 21.37
C ARG A 122 -49.73 -5.98 20.51
N LEU A 123 -49.79 -5.15 19.47
CA LEU A 123 -50.90 -5.08 18.51
C LEU A 123 -50.97 -6.35 17.63
N LEU A 124 -49.81 -6.85 17.18
CA LEU A 124 -49.71 -8.14 16.48
C LEU A 124 -50.21 -9.28 17.36
N PHE A 125 -49.78 -9.35 18.62
CA PHE A 125 -50.25 -10.37 19.57
C PHE A 125 -51.75 -10.25 19.89
N ALA A 126 -52.30 -9.03 19.96
CA ALA A 126 -53.73 -8.80 20.15
C ALA A 126 -54.57 -9.25 18.94
N ARG A 127 -54.17 -8.86 17.72
CA ARG A 127 -54.80 -9.30 16.46
C ARG A 127 -54.69 -10.81 16.27
N LEU A 128 -53.58 -11.40 16.69
CA LEU A 128 -53.38 -12.85 16.69
C LEU A 128 -54.29 -13.58 17.69
N ALA A 129 -54.49 -13.05 18.89
CA ALA A 129 -55.43 -13.60 19.85
C ALA A 129 -56.87 -13.62 19.30
N GLU A 130 -57.26 -12.58 18.54
CA GLU A 130 -58.55 -12.53 17.84
C GLU A 130 -58.67 -13.59 16.71
N CYS A 131 -57.62 -13.76 15.90
CA CYS A 131 -57.58 -14.78 14.84
C CYS A 131 -57.67 -16.21 15.40
N LEU A 132 -57.01 -16.48 16.52
CA LEU A 132 -57.04 -17.78 17.19
C LEU A 132 -58.36 -18.05 17.91
N ALA A 133 -59.08 -16.99 18.34
CA ALA A 133 -60.44 -17.12 18.84
C ALA A 133 -61.45 -17.50 17.73
N ALA A 134 -61.19 -17.10 16.48
CA ALA A 134 -61.98 -17.47 15.30
C ALA A 134 -61.65 -18.87 14.75
N TRP A 135 -60.41 -19.34 14.95
CA TRP A 135 -60.00 -20.71 14.64
C TRP A 135 -60.57 -21.67 15.70
N ARG A 136 -61.27 -22.75 15.30
CA ARG A 136 -61.76 -23.77 16.24
C ARG A 136 -60.77 -24.95 16.31
N PRO A 137 -59.75 -24.93 17.18
CA PRO A 137 -58.90 -26.10 17.36
C PRO A 137 -59.74 -27.29 17.84
N ALA A 138 -59.37 -28.50 17.41
CA ALA A 138 -60.15 -29.72 17.60
C ALA A 138 -60.38 -30.12 19.08
N SER A 139 -59.68 -29.51 20.04
CA SER A 139 -59.87 -29.75 21.49
C SER A 139 -59.60 -28.49 22.33
N ARG A 140 -60.24 -28.42 23.51
CA ARG A 140 -60.06 -27.35 24.52
C ARG A 140 -58.62 -27.27 25.03
N GLU A 141 -57.92 -28.39 25.05
CA GLU A 141 -56.52 -28.50 25.50
C GLU A 141 -55.55 -27.84 24.52
N ARG A 142 -55.76 -27.99 23.20
CA ARG A 142 -54.93 -27.33 22.18
C ARG A 142 -55.07 -25.82 22.19
N ARG A 143 -56.30 -25.32 22.40
CA ARG A 143 -56.55 -23.88 22.55
C ARG A 143 -55.76 -23.31 23.73
N ARG A 144 -55.82 -23.98 24.88
CA ARG A 144 -55.10 -23.58 26.09
C ARG A 144 -53.58 -23.62 25.89
N ALA A 145 -53.06 -24.65 25.24
CA ALA A 145 -51.63 -24.75 24.95
C ALA A 145 -51.13 -23.62 24.05
N LEU A 146 -51.94 -23.19 23.07
CA LEU A 146 -51.62 -22.08 22.17
C LEU A 146 -51.68 -20.71 22.87
N GLU A 147 -52.68 -20.49 23.73
CA GLU A 147 -52.77 -19.28 24.57
C GLU A 147 -51.57 -19.19 25.54
N GLU A 148 -51.15 -20.31 26.14
CA GLU A 148 -49.96 -20.37 27.01
C GLU A 148 -48.66 -20.13 26.23
N LEU A 149 -48.54 -20.68 25.00
CA LEU A 149 -47.40 -20.46 24.11
C LEU A 149 -47.22 -18.97 23.78
N LEU A 150 -48.30 -18.29 23.37
CA LEU A 150 -48.25 -16.85 23.09
C LEU A 150 -47.83 -16.04 24.31
N ARG A 151 -48.38 -16.38 25.48
CA ARG A 151 -48.05 -15.69 26.74
C ARG A 151 -46.55 -15.82 27.07
N TYR A 152 -45.98 -17.02 26.98
CA TYR A 152 -44.55 -17.20 27.27
C TYR A 152 -43.66 -16.50 26.25
N GLY A 153 -44.06 -16.52 24.97
CA GLY A 153 -43.31 -15.80 23.94
C GLY A 153 -43.31 -14.28 24.16
N LEU A 154 -44.45 -13.70 24.56
CA LEU A 154 -44.52 -12.28 24.91
C LEU A 154 -43.65 -11.92 26.11
N GLU A 155 -43.57 -12.80 27.11
CA GLU A 155 -42.72 -12.56 28.28
C GLU A 155 -41.24 -12.59 27.94
N VAL A 156 -40.81 -13.49 27.05
CA VAL A 156 -39.44 -13.51 26.51
C VAL A 156 -39.13 -12.17 25.83
N GLU A 157 -40.02 -11.66 24.97
CA GLU A 157 -39.84 -10.36 24.31
C GLU A 157 -39.73 -9.19 25.30
N ASN A 158 -40.56 -9.18 26.35
CA ASN A 158 -40.49 -8.15 27.38
C ASN A 158 -39.16 -8.19 28.14
N ILE A 159 -38.61 -9.37 28.41
CA ILE A 159 -37.31 -9.51 29.07
C ILE A 159 -36.18 -9.01 28.14
N LEU A 160 -36.22 -9.37 26.86
CA LEU A 160 -35.23 -8.91 25.87
C LEU A 160 -35.24 -7.38 25.72
N ALA A 161 -36.42 -6.77 25.69
CA ALA A 161 -36.56 -5.31 25.63
C ALA A 161 -35.92 -4.63 26.86
N ARG A 162 -36.17 -5.16 28.06
CA ARG A 162 -35.57 -4.63 29.31
C ARG A 162 -34.04 -4.77 29.31
N LEU A 163 -33.52 -5.92 28.89
CA LEU A 163 -32.07 -6.17 28.79
C LEU A 163 -31.40 -5.22 27.76
N ARG A 164 -32.10 -4.89 26.68
CA ARG A 164 -31.63 -3.94 25.66
C ARG A 164 -31.48 -2.52 26.21
N GLU A 165 -32.51 -2.03 26.88
CA GLU A 165 -32.58 -0.64 27.38
C GLU A 165 -31.61 -0.39 28.52
N ARG A 166 -31.39 -1.40 29.37
CA ARG A 166 -30.62 -1.24 30.61
C ARG A 166 -29.11 -1.31 30.39
N ASP A 167 -28.65 -2.28 29.61
CA ASP A 167 -27.24 -2.69 29.60
C ASP A 167 -26.63 -2.77 28.19
N GLN A 168 -27.32 -2.29 27.14
CA GLN A 168 -26.90 -2.44 25.74
C GLN A 168 -26.40 -3.86 25.45
N TRP A 169 -27.21 -4.86 25.80
CA TRP A 169 -26.78 -6.24 25.88
C TRP A 169 -26.25 -6.76 24.53
N VAL A 170 -24.92 -6.91 24.44
CA VAL A 170 -24.17 -7.24 23.21
C VAL A 170 -24.74 -8.42 22.42
N PRO A 171 -25.18 -9.55 23.04
CA PRO A 171 -25.80 -10.65 22.30
C PRO A 171 -27.00 -10.23 21.44
N LEU A 172 -27.87 -9.37 21.97
CA LEU A 172 -29.06 -8.91 21.26
C LEU A 172 -28.70 -7.96 20.13
N ILE A 173 -27.73 -7.07 20.35
CA ILE A 173 -27.22 -6.16 19.31
C ILE A 173 -26.62 -6.96 18.15
N LEU A 174 -25.85 -8.02 18.44
CA LEU A 174 -25.29 -8.91 17.42
C LEU A 174 -26.38 -9.68 16.64
N VAL A 175 -27.47 -10.07 17.30
CA VAL A 175 -28.63 -10.71 16.63
C VAL A 175 -29.29 -9.74 15.66
N GLU A 176 -29.62 -8.52 16.11
CA GLU A 176 -30.27 -7.50 15.28
C GLU A 176 -29.41 -7.09 14.08
N LEU A 177 -28.10 -6.95 14.32
CA LEU A 177 -27.10 -6.74 13.27
C LEU A 177 -27.15 -7.89 12.25
N ALA A 178 -27.17 -9.15 12.69
CA ALA A 178 -27.26 -10.29 11.78
C ALA A 178 -28.58 -10.32 10.98
N GLU A 179 -29.70 -9.96 11.60
CA GLU A 179 -31.01 -9.88 10.94
C GLU A 179 -31.04 -8.82 9.84
N HIS A 180 -30.48 -7.64 10.10
CA HIS A 180 -30.41 -6.57 9.11
C HIS A 180 -29.64 -6.99 7.84
N VAL A 181 -28.58 -7.80 8.01
CA VAL A 181 -27.82 -8.37 6.89
C VAL A 181 -28.69 -9.33 6.07
N VAL A 182 -29.44 -10.21 6.73
CA VAL A 182 -30.33 -11.19 6.08
C VAL A 182 -31.45 -10.48 5.32
N GLU A 183 -32.14 -9.55 5.98
CA GLU A 183 -33.25 -8.81 5.37
C GLU A 183 -32.79 -7.98 4.17
N THR A 184 -31.63 -7.34 4.28
CA THR A 184 -31.03 -6.58 3.17
C THR A 184 -30.61 -7.52 2.04
N ALA A 185 -30.02 -8.68 2.32
CA ALA A 185 -29.66 -9.65 1.28
C ALA A 185 -30.90 -10.16 0.51
N GLU A 186 -32.00 -10.44 1.23
CA GLU A 186 -33.27 -10.88 0.63
C GLU A 186 -33.92 -9.79 -0.23
N ARG A 187 -33.97 -8.54 0.25
CA ARG A 187 -34.56 -7.39 -0.46
C ARG A 187 -33.89 -7.13 -1.81
N TRP A 188 -32.58 -7.32 -1.90
CA TRP A 188 -31.81 -6.94 -3.08
C TRP A 188 -31.74 -8.03 -4.15
N ARG A 189 -32.37 -9.20 -3.92
CA ARG A 189 -32.28 -10.40 -4.79
C ARG A 189 -30.84 -10.77 -5.14
N CYS A 190 -29.87 -10.27 -4.38
CA CYS A 190 -28.50 -10.71 -4.44
C CYS A 190 -28.55 -12.11 -3.84
N GLY A 191 -28.61 -13.13 -4.68
CA GLY A 191 -28.49 -14.51 -4.26
C GLY A 191 -27.17 -14.68 -3.55
N MET A 192 -27.14 -14.45 -2.25
CA MET A 192 -26.21 -15.16 -1.41
C MET A 192 -26.52 -16.64 -1.63
N PRO A 193 -25.58 -17.43 -2.15
CA PRO A 193 -25.83 -18.82 -2.48
C PRO A 193 -25.75 -19.61 -1.17
N LEU A 194 -26.68 -19.37 -0.27
CA LEU A 194 -26.80 -20.15 0.96
C LEU A 194 -28.28 -20.52 1.09
N PRO A 195 -28.66 -21.75 0.69
CA PRO A 195 -30.05 -22.20 0.64
C PRO A 195 -30.66 -22.15 2.04
N GLN A 196 -31.84 -21.50 2.21
CA GLN A 196 -32.63 -21.42 3.46
C GLN A 196 -32.11 -22.34 4.58
N GLY A 197 -31.18 -21.85 5.41
CA GLY A 197 -30.49 -22.73 6.35
C GLY A 197 -29.06 -22.40 6.80
N PRO A 198 -28.16 -21.71 6.06
CA PRO A 198 -26.73 -21.87 6.32
C PRO A 198 -26.13 -20.76 7.16
N TRP A 199 -26.82 -19.64 7.37
CA TRP A 199 -26.34 -18.58 8.28
C TRP A 199 -26.44 -19.03 9.73
N LEU A 200 -27.51 -19.75 10.07
CA LEU A 200 -27.63 -20.39 11.37
C LEU A 200 -26.61 -21.53 11.51
N THR A 201 -26.40 -22.38 10.51
CA THR A 201 -25.34 -23.41 10.59
C THR A 201 -23.93 -22.79 10.64
N LEU A 202 -23.71 -21.65 9.98
CA LEU A 202 -22.48 -20.85 10.05
C LEU A 202 -22.27 -20.14 11.40
N LEU A 203 -23.30 -20.00 12.24
CA LEU A 203 -23.21 -19.45 13.60
C LEU A 203 -23.32 -20.56 14.67
N GLU A 204 -23.93 -21.70 14.33
CA GLU A 204 -24.13 -22.90 15.15
C GLU A 204 -22.92 -23.84 15.14
N GLU A 205 -22.29 -24.08 13.99
CA GLU A 205 -21.13 -24.99 13.88
C GLU A 205 -19.78 -24.31 14.14
N SER A 206 -19.78 -22.98 14.25
CA SER A 206 -18.58 -22.20 14.07
C SER A 206 -18.09 -21.56 15.38
N GLY A 207 -16.98 -22.12 15.86
CA GLY A 207 -15.97 -21.37 16.59
C GLY A 207 -15.04 -20.59 15.65
N SER A 208 -15.47 -20.18 14.45
CA SER A 208 -14.66 -19.48 13.43
C SER A 208 -15.55 -18.97 12.28
N PRO A 209 -15.20 -17.90 11.57
CA PRO A 209 -15.98 -17.38 10.42
C PRO A 209 -16.23 -18.43 9.33
N PRO A 210 -17.22 -18.20 8.42
CA PRO A 210 -17.38 -19.00 7.21
C PRO A 210 -16.04 -19.22 6.52
N PRO A 211 -15.69 -20.45 6.11
CA PRO A 211 -14.51 -20.66 5.28
C PRO A 211 -14.73 -19.99 3.91
N SER A 212 -14.04 -18.88 3.65
CA SER A 212 -13.96 -18.25 2.32
C SER A 212 -13.31 -19.20 1.33
N HIS A 213 -14.09 -19.81 0.44
CA HIS A 213 -13.49 -20.58 -0.65
C HIS A 213 -13.91 -20.12 -2.07
N SER A 214 -14.89 -19.23 -2.26
CA SER A 214 -15.24 -18.72 -3.60
C SER A 214 -15.03 -17.21 -3.77
N GLU A 215 -14.43 -16.80 -4.89
CA GLU A 215 -14.29 -15.39 -5.31
C GLU A 215 -15.65 -14.71 -5.53
N GLU A 216 -16.69 -15.48 -5.86
CA GLU A 216 -18.06 -14.99 -6.01
C GLU A 216 -18.63 -14.46 -4.70
N ASN A 217 -18.42 -15.19 -3.59
CA ASN A 217 -18.84 -14.72 -2.26
C ASN A 217 -18.13 -13.43 -1.86
N LYS A 218 -16.84 -13.29 -2.19
CA LYS A 218 -16.08 -12.05 -1.94
C LYS A 218 -16.65 -10.87 -2.72
N LYS A 219 -17.02 -11.07 -3.98
CA LYS A 219 -17.64 -10.03 -4.83
C LYS A 219 -19.01 -9.59 -4.29
N LEU A 220 -19.83 -10.54 -3.83
CA LEU A 220 -21.13 -10.25 -3.23
C LEU A 220 -20.99 -9.40 -1.96
N TRP A 221 -20.07 -9.75 -1.06
CA TRP A 221 -19.79 -8.98 0.16
C TRP A 221 -19.24 -7.57 -0.14
N ARG A 222 -18.33 -7.43 -1.10
CA ARG A 222 -17.86 -6.10 -1.55
C ARG A 222 -19.01 -5.26 -2.12
N GLY A 223 -19.90 -5.88 -2.91
CA GLY A 223 -21.09 -5.21 -3.45
C GLY A 223 -22.05 -4.75 -2.36
N TRP A 224 -22.29 -5.60 -1.35
CA TRP A 224 -23.15 -5.27 -0.21
C TRP A 224 -22.58 -4.13 0.65
N LEU A 225 -21.30 -4.18 1.00
CA LEU A 225 -20.62 -3.09 1.72
C LEU A 225 -20.66 -1.76 0.94
N SER A 226 -20.64 -1.81 -0.39
CA SER A 226 -20.73 -0.63 -1.25
C SER A 226 -22.16 -0.08 -1.40
N ASN A 227 -23.19 -0.91 -1.19
CA ASN A 227 -24.60 -0.58 -1.49
C ASN A 227 -25.49 -0.42 -0.25
N GLY A 228 -24.92 -0.22 0.94
CA GLY A 228 -25.68 0.06 2.16
C GLY A 228 -25.32 -0.79 3.38
N GLY A 229 -24.37 -1.73 3.26
CA GLY A 229 -23.84 -2.49 4.39
C GLY A 229 -22.83 -1.75 5.27
N THR A 230 -22.40 -0.54 4.86
CA THR A 230 -21.42 0.27 5.59
C THR A 230 -21.86 0.65 7.00
N PRO A 231 -23.09 1.14 7.26
CA PRO A 231 -23.53 1.54 8.60
C PRO A 231 -23.50 0.39 9.61
N TRP A 232 -23.83 -0.81 9.17
CA TRP A 232 -23.75 -2.01 9.99
C TRP A 232 -22.28 -2.35 10.33
N PHE A 233 -21.38 -2.23 9.36
CA PHE A 233 -19.96 -2.54 9.55
C PHE A 233 -19.31 -1.52 10.47
N ASP A 234 -19.67 -0.25 10.31
CA ASP A 234 -19.27 0.87 11.17
C ASP A 234 -19.77 0.63 12.61
N GLN A 235 -21.02 0.20 12.79
CA GLN A 235 -21.60 -0.09 14.11
C GLN A 235 -20.91 -1.28 14.79
N LEU A 236 -20.66 -2.35 14.07
CA LEU A 236 -19.89 -3.50 14.56
C LEU A 236 -18.47 -3.10 14.97
N ALA A 237 -17.80 -2.28 14.15
CA ALA A 237 -16.45 -1.83 14.44
C ALA A 237 -16.39 -0.88 15.65
N GLN A 238 -17.39 -0.03 15.84
CA GLN A 238 -17.55 0.77 17.07
C GLN A 238 -17.73 -0.13 18.29
N LEU A 239 -18.59 -1.16 18.20
CA LEU A 239 -18.76 -2.14 19.28
C LEU A 239 -17.46 -2.90 19.57
N ALA A 240 -16.70 -3.26 18.54
CA ALA A 240 -15.43 -3.97 18.67
C ALA A 240 -14.35 -3.18 19.44
N GLN A 241 -14.44 -1.85 19.52
CA GLN A 241 -13.52 -1.03 20.32
C GLN A 241 -13.71 -1.25 21.83
N HIS A 242 -14.89 -1.72 22.23
CA HIS A 242 -15.30 -1.81 23.63
C HIS A 242 -15.66 -3.23 24.06
N ASP A 243 -15.85 -4.15 23.11
CA ASP A 243 -16.24 -5.53 23.39
C ASP A 243 -15.41 -6.56 22.58
N SER A 244 -14.83 -7.53 23.30
CA SER A 244 -13.95 -8.55 22.72
C SER A 244 -14.68 -9.55 21.81
N ALA A 245 -15.99 -9.77 22.01
CA ALA A 245 -16.77 -10.63 21.13
C ALA A 245 -17.02 -9.91 19.79
N ALA A 246 -17.45 -8.66 19.82
CA ALA A 246 -17.58 -7.87 18.60
C ALA A 246 -16.24 -7.77 17.82
N ALA A 247 -15.12 -7.63 18.52
CA ALA A 247 -13.78 -7.64 17.91
C ALA A 247 -13.43 -8.98 17.24
N ALA A 248 -13.72 -10.11 17.91
CA ALA A 248 -13.50 -11.44 17.34
C ALA A 248 -14.36 -11.65 16.08
N TRP A 249 -15.58 -11.11 16.06
CA TRP A 249 -16.47 -11.22 14.92
C TRP A 249 -16.05 -10.35 13.74
N LEU A 250 -15.61 -9.11 14.01
CA LEU A 250 -15.02 -8.24 13.00
C LEU A 250 -13.77 -8.87 12.38
N GLN A 251 -12.89 -9.44 13.22
CA GLN A 251 -11.71 -10.17 12.76
C GLN A 251 -12.11 -11.37 11.90
N ALA A 252 -13.13 -12.12 12.32
CA ALA A 252 -13.67 -13.27 11.62
C ALA A 252 -14.22 -12.88 10.24
N VAL A 253 -14.98 -11.79 10.13
CA VAL A 253 -15.47 -11.24 8.86
C VAL A 253 -14.31 -10.81 7.95
N CYS A 254 -13.34 -10.07 8.49
CA CYS A 254 -12.18 -9.61 7.72
C CYS A 254 -11.29 -10.77 7.23
N GLN A 255 -11.05 -11.80 8.06
CA GLN A 255 -10.18 -12.94 7.73
C GLN A 255 -10.88 -14.02 6.91
N GLY A 256 -12.11 -14.38 7.28
CA GLY A 256 -12.88 -15.48 6.70
C GLY A 256 -13.69 -15.13 5.47
N LEU A 257 -13.82 -13.85 5.09
CA LEU A 257 -14.44 -13.45 3.82
C LEU A 257 -13.44 -12.89 2.81
N ALA A 258 -12.15 -12.74 3.20
CA ALA A 258 -11.11 -12.09 2.39
C ALA A 258 -11.58 -10.76 1.75
N VAL A 259 -12.40 -10.03 2.50
CA VAL A 259 -12.81 -8.68 2.15
C VAL A 259 -11.82 -7.76 2.84
N GLN A 260 -10.90 -7.21 2.05
CA GLN A 260 -9.90 -6.27 2.55
C GLN A 260 -10.60 -4.95 2.88
N CYS A 261 -10.95 -4.75 4.14
CA CYS A 261 -11.48 -3.50 4.66
C CYS A 261 -10.36 -2.68 5.31
N TYR A 262 -10.47 -1.36 5.19
CA TYR A 262 -9.47 -0.41 5.70
C TYR A 262 -10.11 0.55 6.70
N PRO A 263 -9.43 0.91 7.81
CA PRO A 263 -8.21 0.27 8.33
C PRO A 263 -8.48 -1.13 8.89
N CYS A 264 -7.44 -1.95 9.02
CA CYS A 264 -7.58 -3.30 9.56
C CYS A 264 -7.62 -3.28 11.09
N GLY A 265 -8.60 -3.97 11.67
CA GLY A 265 -8.63 -4.27 13.10
C GLY A 265 -7.68 -5.42 13.43
N ASN A 266 -6.80 -5.22 14.40
CA ASN A 266 -5.85 -6.25 14.89
C ASN A 266 -6.29 -6.89 16.21
N GLY A 267 -7.54 -6.66 16.64
CA GLY A 267 -8.07 -7.11 17.93
C GLY A 267 -7.63 -6.27 19.14
N SER A 268 -6.90 -5.16 18.93
CA SER A 268 -6.59 -4.16 19.96
C SER A 268 -7.57 -2.97 19.91
N SER A 269 -7.46 -2.06 20.88
CA SER A 269 -8.17 -0.78 20.88
C SER A 269 -7.71 0.20 19.79
N PHE A 270 -6.75 -0.18 18.95
CA PHE A 270 -6.18 0.67 17.90
C PHE A 270 -6.33 0.02 16.53
N TRP A 271 -6.50 0.87 15.51
CA TRP A 271 -6.64 0.45 14.12
C TRP A 271 -5.32 0.60 13.38
N GLN A 272 -5.03 -0.32 12.46
CA GLN A 272 -3.81 -0.30 11.67
C GLN A 272 -4.11 -0.03 10.21
N TRP A 273 -3.41 0.93 9.62
CA TRP A 273 -3.37 1.05 8.17
C TRP A 273 -2.45 -0.04 7.62
N PRO A 274 -2.93 -0.92 6.73
CA PRO A 274 -2.08 -2.01 6.22
C PRO A 274 -0.99 -1.44 5.31
N PRO A 275 0.28 -1.88 5.44
CA PRO A 275 1.40 -1.37 4.64
C PRO A 275 1.21 -1.51 3.12
N GLN A 276 0.46 -2.52 2.70
CA GLN A 276 0.14 -2.80 1.30
C GLN A 276 -1.00 -1.93 0.72
N ALA A 277 -1.58 -1.00 1.49
CA ALA A 277 -2.61 -0.10 0.98
C ALA A 277 -2.04 0.88 -0.06
N GLU A 278 -2.49 0.76 -1.32
CA GLU A 278 -2.01 1.59 -2.44
C GLU A 278 -2.40 3.07 -2.35
N SER A 279 -3.35 3.45 -1.49
CA SER A 279 -3.74 4.84 -1.25
C SER A 279 -4.11 5.05 0.21
N PRO A 280 -3.95 6.28 0.74
CA PRO A 280 -4.40 6.65 2.08
C PRO A 280 -5.94 6.77 2.14
N PRO A 281 -6.53 6.94 3.34
CA PRO A 281 -7.94 7.26 3.52
C PRO A 281 -8.37 8.48 2.70
N GLY A 282 -9.63 8.49 2.26
CA GLY A 282 -10.24 9.66 1.62
C GLY A 282 -10.25 10.90 2.50
N LYS A 283 -10.44 10.70 3.81
CA LYS A 283 -10.36 11.76 4.82
C LYS A 283 -9.68 11.25 6.08
N VAL A 284 -8.69 12.01 6.56
CA VAL A 284 -8.02 11.80 7.85
C VAL A 284 -8.19 13.05 8.69
N GLU A 285 -8.73 12.89 9.89
CA GLU A 285 -8.79 13.94 10.90
C GLU A 285 -7.61 13.78 11.86
N CYS A 286 -6.68 14.72 11.83
CA CYS A 286 -5.45 14.66 12.63
C CYS A 286 -5.69 15.23 14.03
N HIS A 287 -5.23 14.52 15.06
CA HIS A 287 -5.28 14.95 16.46
C HIS A 287 -3.88 14.90 17.07
N ALA A 288 -3.42 16.00 17.66
CA ALA A 288 -2.11 16.05 18.29
C ALA A 288 -2.09 15.20 19.56
N GLY A 289 -1.23 14.19 19.62
CA GLY A 289 -1.12 13.30 20.77
C GLY A 289 -0.15 12.14 20.56
N GLY A 290 0.28 11.53 21.66
CA GLY A 290 1.18 10.37 21.63
C GLY A 290 2.61 10.66 21.14
N SER A 291 3.43 9.61 21.08
CA SER A 291 4.82 9.66 20.56
C SER A 291 4.96 9.02 19.18
N VAL A 292 3.91 8.33 18.71
CA VAL A 292 3.84 7.64 17.42
C VAL A 292 2.43 7.80 16.87
N GLY A 293 2.31 7.86 15.54
CA GLY A 293 1.03 7.95 14.86
C GLY A 293 0.21 6.67 14.99
N ARG A 294 -1.07 6.78 15.34
CA ARG A 294 -2.01 5.65 15.42
C ARG A 294 -3.43 6.07 15.10
N ILE A 295 -4.19 5.19 14.45
CA ILE A 295 -5.60 5.44 14.16
C ILE A 295 -6.41 5.08 15.41
N ILE A 296 -6.99 6.10 16.03
CA ILE A 296 -7.74 5.97 17.30
C ILE A 296 -9.23 5.79 17.07
N ARG A 297 -9.74 6.21 15.91
CA ARG A 297 -11.16 6.12 15.57
C ARG A 297 -11.33 6.00 14.07
N VAL A 298 -12.37 5.28 13.65
CA VAL A 298 -12.80 5.18 12.26
C VAL A 298 -14.25 5.62 12.20
N GLU A 299 -14.52 6.73 11.52
CA GLU A 299 -15.90 7.18 11.29
C GLU A 299 -16.58 6.39 10.16
N ARG A 300 -15.81 5.93 9.17
CA ARG A 300 -16.33 5.16 8.04
C ARG A 300 -15.32 4.13 7.52
N TYR A 301 -15.70 2.86 7.51
CA TYR A 301 -14.95 1.78 6.87
C TYR A 301 -15.27 1.68 5.38
N ALA A 302 -14.31 1.18 4.61
CA ALA A 302 -14.54 0.86 3.21
C ALA A 302 -13.57 -0.22 2.69
N THR A 303 -13.97 -0.90 1.62
CA THR A 303 -13.11 -1.78 0.84
C THR A 303 -12.21 -1.01 -0.13
N ASP A 304 -12.61 0.21 -0.47
CA ASP A 304 -11.79 1.19 -1.19
C ASP A 304 -11.19 2.18 -0.18
N PRO A 305 -9.85 2.24 -0.04
CA PRO A 305 -9.17 3.21 0.82
C PRO A 305 -9.67 4.65 0.65
N ALA A 306 -9.98 5.07 -0.58
CA ALA A 306 -10.39 6.44 -0.88
C ALA A 306 -11.74 6.84 -0.27
N LEU A 307 -12.53 5.89 0.24
CA LEU A 307 -13.82 6.14 0.88
C LEU A 307 -13.74 6.12 2.42
N VAL A 308 -12.58 5.76 2.97
CA VAL A 308 -12.37 5.67 4.43
C VAL A 308 -12.32 7.06 5.06
N ILE A 309 -12.94 7.19 6.22
CA ILE A 309 -12.85 8.37 7.08
C ILE A 309 -12.38 7.90 8.47
N CYS A 310 -11.26 8.45 8.94
CA CYS A 310 -10.70 8.09 10.25
C CYS A 310 -10.06 9.27 10.98
N THR A 311 -9.90 9.11 12.30
CA THR A 311 -9.13 10.00 13.16
C THR A 311 -7.76 9.39 13.46
N TRP A 312 -6.71 10.16 13.20
CA TRP A 312 -5.31 9.78 13.43
C TRP A 312 -4.71 10.63 14.55
N GLU A 313 -4.27 9.98 15.62
CA GLU A 313 -3.54 10.62 16.71
C GLU A 313 -2.03 10.50 16.46
N ALA A 314 -1.32 11.62 16.41
CA ALA A 314 0.11 11.65 16.10
C ALA A 314 0.82 12.85 16.76
N PRO A 315 2.16 12.79 16.95
CA PRO A 315 2.93 13.95 17.38
C PRO A 315 2.86 15.07 16.33
N GLN A 316 2.98 16.34 16.77
CA GLN A 316 2.75 17.51 15.91
C GLN A 316 3.63 17.52 14.66
N GLU A 317 4.91 17.18 14.79
CA GLU A 317 5.85 17.14 13.66
C GLU A 317 5.40 16.16 12.56
N LEU A 318 4.80 15.04 12.96
CA LEU A 318 4.30 14.02 12.04
C LEU A 318 3.00 14.46 11.37
N ILE A 319 2.13 15.18 12.10
CA ILE A 319 0.92 15.80 11.55
C ILE A 319 1.30 16.86 10.51
N ASP A 320 2.26 17.73 10.84
CA ASP A 320 2.69 18.80 9.94
C ASP A 320 3.31 18.19 8.67
N TYR A 321 4.16 17.17 8.79
CA TYR A 321 4.70 16.44 7.63
C TYR A 321 3.59 15.80 6.77
N TYR A 322 2.59 15.18 7.39
CA TYR A 322 1.45 14.56 6.69
C TYR A 322 0.65 15.60 5.89
N GLU A 323 0.27 16.72 6.51
CA GLU A 323 -0.51 17.77 5.83
C GLU A 323 0.29 18.43 4.70
N GLN A 324 1.59 18.67 4.89
CA GLN A 324 2.45 19.23 3.84
C GLN A 324 2.65 18.26 2.67
N THR A 325 2.77 16.96 2.94
CA THR A 325 2.86 15.92 1.90
C THR A 325 1.53 15.77 1.15
N LYS A 326 0.39 15.95 1.84
CA LYS A 326 -0.94 15.98 1.23
C LYS A 326 -1.17 17.22 0.38
N ALA A 327 -0.65 18.38 0.79
CA ALA A 327 -0.65 19.59 -0.04
C ALA A 327 0.21 19.40 -1.30
N LEU A 328 1.40 18.81 -1.16
CA LEU A 328 2.26 18.45 -2.29
C LEU A 328 1.57 17.49 -3.27
N LEU A 329 0.85 16.48 -2.76
CA LEU A 329 0.04 15.58 -3.58
C LEU A 329 -1.01 16.32 -4.41
N GLN A 330 -1.70 17.30 -3.83
CA GLN A 330 -2.72 18.09 -4.52
C GLN A 330 -2.09 18.94 -5.63
N GLN A 331 -1.03 19.68 -5.29
CA GLN A 331 -0.30 20.52 -6.25
C GLN A 331 0.31 19.67 -7.39
N ALA A 332 0.91 18.53 -7.07
CA ALA A 332 1.46 17.63 -8.08
C ALA A 332 0.40 17.12 -9.07
N ARG A 333 -0.85 16.90 -8.62
CA ARG A 333 -1.97 16.53 -9.50
C ARG A 333 -2.39 17.70 -10.39
N GLU A 334 -2.48 18.89 -9.84
CA GLU A 334 -2.82 20.11 -10.58
C GLU A 334 -1.79 20.46 -11.65
N GLU A 335 -0.50 20.23 -11.34
CA GLU A 335 0.63 20.44 -12.27
C GLU A 335 0.86 19.27 -13.24
N GLY A 336 0.08 18.17 -13.15
CA GLY A 336 0.21 17.01 -14.03
C GLY A 336 1.42 16.10 -13.75
N LEU A 337 2.03 16.21 -12.57
CA LEU A 337 3.17 15.41 -12.12
C LEU A 337 2.71 14.07 -11.54
N HIS A 338 2.19 13.18 -12.38
CA HIS A 338 1.54 11.92 -11.95
C HIS A 338 2.44 11.01 -11.11
N ALA A 339 3.71 10.85 -11.48
CA ALA A 339 4.64 9.99 -10.74
C ALA A 339 4.94 10.51 -9.32
N LEU A 340 5.07 11.84 -9.18
CA LEU A 340 5.18 12.51 -7.87
C LEU A 340 3.91 12.33 -7.05
N ALA A 341 2.74 12.53 -7.66
CA ALA A 341 1.46 12.33 -6.98
C ALA A 341 1.33 10.89 -6.46
N ASP A 342 1.70 9.89 -7.25
CA ASP A 342 1.65 8.49 -6.81
C ASP A 342 2.69 8.18 -5.73
N ALA A 343 3.87 8.79 -5.77
CA ALA A 343 4.86 8.69 -4.68
C ALA A 343 4.33 9.32 -3.38
N CYS A 344 3.70 10.50 -3.45
CA CYS A 344 3.11 11.15 -2.29
C CYS A 344 1.97 10.32 -1.69
N LYS A 345 1.11 9.69 -2.51
CA LYS A 345 0.07 8.76 -2.01
C LYS A 345 0.67 7.62 -1.21
N ARG A 346 1.71 6.96 -1.76
CA ARG A 346 2.40 5.85 -1.07
C ARG A 346 3.03 6.31 0.24
N GLU A 347 3.61 7.50 0.25
CA GLU A 347 4.19 8.08 1.47
C GLU A 347 3.12 8.38 2.53
N LEU A 348 1.97 8.95 2.15
CA LEU A 348 0.84 9.16 3.08
C LEU A 348 0.30 7.84 3.65
N SER A 349 0.18 6.79 2.82
CA SER A 349 -0.16 5.44 3.30
C SER A 349 0.87 4.90 4.29
N ARG A 350 2.17 5.08 4.00
CA ARG A 350 3.26 4.65 4.88
C ARG A 350 3.19 5.35 6.23
N LEU A 351 3.01 6.67 6.25
CA LEU A 351 2.90 7.45 7.48
C LEU A 351 1.79 6.94 8.40
N LEU A 352 0.63 6.57 7.83
CA LEU A 352 -0.49 6.03 8.58
C LEU A 352 -0.25 4.59 9.08
N ALA A 353 0.53 3.81 8.36
CA ALA A 353 0.87 2.44 8.72
C ALA A 353 1.96 2.36 9.79
N GLU A 354 3.02 3.14 9.63
CA GLU A 354 4.22 3.10 10.49
C GLU A 354 4.13 4.08 11.66
N GLY A 355 3.38 5.18 11.52
CA GLY A 355 3.24 6.19 12.57
C GLY A 355 4.54 6.93 12.90
N GLN A 356 5.48 6.99 11.96
CA GLN A 356 6.82 7.54 12.15
C GLN A 356 7.21 8.51 11.04
N LEU A 357 8.02 9.51 11.41
CA LEU A 357 8.62 10.45 10.46
C LEU A 357 9.47 9.71 9.42
N PRO A 358 9.56 10.23 8.18
CA PRO A 358 10.36 9.61 7.14
C PRO A 358 11.85 9.61 7.48
N LEU A 359 12.55 8.58 7.01
CA LEU A 359 14.00 8.65 6.87
C LEU A 359 14.39 9.55 5.68
N ARG A 360 15.61 10.09 5.69
CA ARG A 360 16.13 10.95 4.61
C ARG A 360 15.99 10.29 3.22
N GLU A 361 16.22 8.99 3.15
CA GLU A 361 16.12 8.22 1.90
C GLU A 361 14.70 8.17 1.33
N HIS A 362 13.66 8.24 2.16
CA HIS A 362 12.26 8.28 1.69
C HIS A 362 11.96 9.63 1.05
N VAL A 363 12.42 10.72 1.66
CA VAL A 363 12.32 12.08 1.11
C VAL A 363 13.03 12.16 -0.24
N VAL A 364 14.26 11.62 -0.34
CA VAL A 364 15.01 11.59 -1.62
C VAL A 364 14.28 10.79 -2.70
N ARG A 365 13.76 9.60 -2.37
CA ARG A 365 12.98 8.77 -3.31
C ARG A 365 11.73 9.49 -3.83
N LEU A 366 11.08 10.29 -2.99
CA LEU A 366 9.92 11.09 -3.40
C LEU A 366 10.33 12.17 -4.41
N ILE A 367 11.46 12.84 -4.21
CA ILE A 367 12.00 13.85 -5.15
C ILE A 367 12.39 13.19 -6.48
N ASP A 368 13.01 12.01 -6.44
CA ASP A 368 13.46 11.31 -7.65
C ASP A 368 12.29 10.78 -8.50
N SER A 369 11.12 10.60 -7.90
CA SER A 369 9.91 10.17 -8.62
C SER A 369 9.40 11.19 -9.63
N VAL A 370 9.85 12.44 -9.53
CA VAL A 370 9.47 13.47 -10.50
C VAL A 370 10.20 13.24 -11.84
N ASP A 371 11.36 12.56 -11.83
CA ASP A 371 12.14 12.26 -13.03
C ASP A 371 11.58 11.03 -13.78
N SER A 372 11.22 11.21 -15.06
CA SER A 372 10.89 10.09 -15.94
C SER A 372 12.17 9.50 -16.55
N PRO A 373 12.46 8.20 -16.39
CA PRO A 373 13.70 7.58 -16.86
C PRO A 373 13.84 7.49 -18.40
N GLU A 374 12.79 7.83 -19.16
CA GLU A 374 12.78 7.69 -20.63
C GLU A 374 13.22 8.95 -21.38
N ALA A 375 13.29 10.11 -20.72
CA ALA A 375 13.84 11.31 -21.33
C ALA A 375 15.37 11.28 -21.19
N ALA A 376 16.10 11.21 -22.31
CA ALA A 376 17.53 11.48 -22.34
C ALA A 376 17.82 12.69 -21.43
N PRO A 377 18.73 12.58 -20.44
CA PRO A 377 18.79 13.52 -19.33
C PRO A 377 19.09 14.91 -19.90
N SER A 378 18.01 15.67 -20.04
CA SER A 378 17.98 16.98 -20.64
C SER A 378 18.33 17.93 -19.51
N VAL A 379 19.22 18.86 -19.81
CA VAL A 379 19.59 19.92 -18.88
C VAL A 379 18.32 20.70 -18.56
N ARG A 380 17.92 20.72 -17.28
CA ARG A 380 16.77 21.50 -16.81
C ARG A 380 17.26 22.62 -15.91
N THR A 381 16.92 23.85 -16.25
CA THR A 381 17.17 25.05 -15.42
C THR A 381 16.10 25.23 -14.34
N ASP A 382 14.89 24.71 -14.56
CA ASP A 382 13.71 25.07 -13.73
C ASP A 382 13.36 24.02 -12.66
N TRP A 383 14.17 22.97 -12.56
CA TRP A 383 14.01 21.86 -11.61
C TRP A 383 14.66 22.16 -10.24
N PRO A 384 14.21 21.58 -9.12
CA PRO A 384 12.95 20.84 -8.94
C PRO A 384 11.72 21.76 -9.05
N PRO A 385 10.51 21.23 -9.32
CA PRO A 385 9.30 22.03 -9.44
C PRO A 385 9.05 22.92 -8.21
N VAL A 386 8.31 24.02 -8.39
CA VAL A 386 8.05 24.99 -7.32
C VAL A 386 7.41 24.33 -6.10
N CYS A 387 6.43 23.45 -6.31
CA CYS A 387 5.77 22.70 -5.25
C CYS A 387 6.76 21.86 -4.41
N VAL A 388 7.72 21.19 -5.05
CA VAL A 388 8.77 20.41 -4.38
C VAL A 388 9.73 21.34 -3.60
N ARG A 389 10.11 22.48 -4.17
CA ARG A 389 10.96 23.46 -3.45
C ARG A 389 10.29 23.99 -2.19
N GLN A 390 9.00 24.31 -2.27
CA GLN A 390 8.22 24.78 -1.11
C GLN A 390 8.14 23.70 -0.03
N TRP A 391 7.86 22.46 -0.43
CA TRP A 391 7.82 21.32 0.49
C TRP A 391 9.18 21.06 1.16
N LEU A 392 10.29 21.07 0.42
CA LEU A 392 11.64 20.92 0.99
C LEU A 392 11.99 22.07 1.94
N SER A 393 11.62 23.30 1.59
CA SER A 393 11.82 24.45 2.46
C SER A 393 11.08 24.31 3.79
N PHE A 394 9.87 23.72 3.79
CA PHE A 394 9.14 23.43 5.02
C PHE A 394 9.90 22.43 5.90
N LEU A 395 10.55 21.42 5.31
CA LEU A 395 11.41 20.48 6.03
C LEU A 395 12.72 21.12 6.54
N GLY A 396 12.99 22.38 6.19
CA GLY A 396 14.27 23.04 6.43
C GLY A 396 15.38 22.59 5.49
N TRP A 397 15.07 21.83 4.45
CA TRP A 397 16.04 21.32 3.47
C TRP A 397 16.32 22.38 2.41
N LYS A 398 17.58 22.47 1.99
CA LYS A 398 18.03 23.39 0.94
C LYS A 398 18.42 22.62 -0.31
N VAL A 399 18.15 23.24 -1.46
CA VAL A 399 18.48 22.72 -2.79
C VAL A 399 19.63 23.53 -3.36
N PHE A 400 20.59 22.87 -3.99
CA PHE A 400 21.71 23.53 -4.67
C PHE A 400 22.07 22.81 -6.00
N PRO A 401 22.70 23.49 -6.98
CA PRO A 401 23.20 24.87 -6.94
C PRO A 401 22.09 25.93 -6.98
N LEU A 402 22.32 27.07 -6.34
CA LEU A 402 21.39 28.21 -6.31
C LEU A 402 21.51 29.13 -7.53
N SER A 403 22.60 28.98 -8.31
CA SER A 403 22.92 29.81 -9.47
C SER A 403 23.19 28.97 -10.71
N GLU A 404 22.91 29.54 -11.88
CA GLU A 404 23.22 28.92 -13.18
C GLU A 404 24.73 28.87 -13.48
N GLY A 405 25.54 29.64 -12.75
CA GLY A 405 27.00 29.69 -12.91
C GLY A 405 27.75 28.54 -12.22
N TYR A 406 29.05 28.42 -12.49
CA TYR A 406 29.93 27.52 -11.74
C TYR A 406 29.83 27.84 -10.25
N PRO A 407 29.58 26.85 -9.38
CA PRO A 407 29.43 27.13 -7.96
C PRO A 407 30.74 27.74 -7.43
N PRO A 408 30.72 28.98 -6.91
CA PRO A 408 31.93 29.64 -6.42
C PRO A 408 32.49 28.94 -5.17
N ASP A 409 31.64 28.22 -4.45
CA ASP A 409 31.95 27.47 -3.24
C ASP A 409 32.36 26.02 -3.52
N ALA A 410 32.50 25.63 -4.80
CA ALA A 410 32.90 24.27 -5.19
C ALA A 410 34.26 23.84 -4.65
N GLU A 411 35.19 24.80 -4.49
CA GLU A 411 36.53 24.54 -3.94
C GLU A 411 36.51 24.47 -2.40
N GLU A 412 35.59 25.21 -1.76
CA GLU A 412 35.44 25.24 -0.30
C GLU A 412 34.65 24.03 0.22
N TYR A 413 33.66 23.55 -0.55
CA TYR A 413 32.81 22.42 -0.19
C TYR A 413 32.79 21.35 -1.31
N PRO A 414 33.90 20.63 -1.53
CA PRO A 414 34.00 19.64 -2.61
C PRO A 414 32.97 18.50 -2.47
N GLN A 415 32.57 18.16 -1.25
CA GLN A 415 31.54 17.16 -0.96
C GLN A 415 30.14 17.54 -1.47
N ARG A 416 29.89 18.82 -1.77
CA ARG A 416 28.61 19.27 -2.34
C ARG A 416 28.51 18.90 -3.82
N TYR A 417 29.61 18.86 -4.57
CA TYR A 417 29.54 18.84 -6.02
C TYR A 417 30.24 17.63 -6.63
N GLN A 418 29.52 16.91 -7.49
CA GLN A 418 30.09 15.91 -8.37
C GLN A 418 30.08 16.42 -9.81
N PHE A 419 31.26 16.71 -10.34
CA PHE A 419 31.41 17.24 -11.69
C PHE A 419 31.51 16.12 -12.73
N ARG A 420 30.70 16.24 -13.79
CA ARG A 420 30.80 15.45 -15.02
C ARG A 420 31.35 16.33 -16.14
N PRO A 421 32.70 16.44 -16.27
CA PRO A 421 33.31 17.28 -17.27
C PRO A 421 33.09 16.73 -18.69
N VAL A 422 32.76 17.62 -19.61
CA VAL A 422 32.63 17.32 -21.04
C VAL A 422 33.27 18.41 -21.86
N PHE A 423 33.92 18.04 -22.95
CA PHE A 423 34.42 19.01 -23.92
C PHE A 423 33.28 19.57 -24.75
N LYS A 424 33.25 20.89 -24.91
CA LYS A 424 32.30 21.61 -25.75
C LYS A 424 33.06 22.67 -26.53
N LYS A 425 32.91 22.62 -27.86
CA LYS A 425 33.47 23.64 -28.74
C LYS A 425 32.89 25.00 -28.37
N ASP A 426 33.74 26.03 -28.33
CA ASP A 426 33.38 27.43 -28.10
C ASP A 426 32.73 27.72 -26.72
N VAL A 427 32.82 26.79 -25.75
CA VAL A 427 32.35 27.01 -24.38
C VAL A 427 33.52 27.08 -23.40
N PRO A 428 33.66 28.17 -22.62
CA PRO A 428 34.73 28.31 -21.65
C PRO A 428 34.75 27.19 -20.59
N VAL A 429 35.93 26.91 -20.05
CA VAL A 429 36.13 25.98 -18.92
C VAL A 429 35.32 26.44 -17.71
N LYS A 430 34.87 25.48 -16.88
CA LYS A 430 34.02 25.72 -15.70
C LYS A 430 32.62 26.29 -16.01
N THR A 431 32.19 26.39 -17.27
CA THR A 431 30.78 26.74 -17.57
C THR A 431 29.86 25.58 -17.17
N VAL A 432 28.81 25.83 -16.36
CA VAL A 432 27.78 24.82 -16.08
C VAL A 432 26.93 24.65 -17.34
N LEU A 433 27.00 23.46 -17.91
CA LEU A 433 26.19 23.08 -19.06
C LEU A 433 24.84 22.56 -18.64
N GLY A 434 24.71 22.08 -17.41
CA GLY A 434 23.43 21.69 -16.83
C GLY A 434 23.52 20.94 -15.51
N VAL A 435 22.40 20.93 -14.78
CA VAL A 435 22.23 20.14 -13.55
C VAL A 435 21.59 18.80 -13.92
N ARG A 436 22.26 17.70 -13.56
CA ARG A 436 21.78 16.33 -13.76
C ARG A 436 20.98 15.87 -12.54
N VAL A 437 21.52 16.16 -11.35
CA VAL A 437 20.92 15.86 -10.05
C VAL A 437 21.16 17.07 -9.16
N PHE A 438 20.13 17.55 -8.47
CA PHE A 438 20.31 18.63 -7.51
C PHE A 438 20.81 18.07 -6.19
N GLY A 439 21.70 18.84 -5.58
CA GLY A 439 22.19 18.56 -4.26
C GLY A 439 21.19 18.98 -3.20
N LEU A 440 21.21 18.24 -2.10
CA LEU A 440 20.30 18.41 -0.98
C LEU A 440 21.12 18.53 0.30
N GLU A 441 20.84 19.58 1.06
CA GLU A 441 21.33 19.81 2.41
C GLU A 441 20.12 19.76 3.35
N ASP A 442 20.20 19.00 4.44
CA ASP A 442 19.11 18.90 5.40
C ASP A 442 19.06 20.09 6.37
N ALA A 443 18.09 20.07 7.30
CA ALA A 443 17.92 21.12 8.29
C ALA A 443 19.13 21.30 9.24
N ASN A 444 20.00 20.29 9.38
CA ASN A 444 21.19 20.32 10.21
C ASN A 444 22.44 20.81 9.45
N GLY A 445 22.31 21.08 8.14
CA GLY A 445 23.44 21.45 7.29
C GLY A 445 24.23 20.26 6.77
N GLU A 446 23.74 19.03 6.94
CA GLU A 446 24.40 17.84 6.41
C GLU A 446 24.05 17.64 4.93
N ILE A 447 25.06 17.29 4.14
CA ILE A 447 24.87 16.98 2.72
C ILE A 447 24.25 15.59 2.61
N VAL A 448 22.96 15.57 2.26
CA VAL A 448 22.19 14.34 2.02
C VAL A 448 22.55 13.75 0.67
N ARG A 449 22.77 14.61 -0.33
CA ARG A 449 23.11 14.22 -1.70
C ARG A 449 23.93 15.32 -2.38
N PRO A 450 25.04 15.01 -3.05
CA PRO A 450 25.77 15.99 -3.84
C PRO A 450 24.98 16.37 -5.12
N ALA A 451 25.20 17.59 -5.60
CA ALA A 451 24.72 18.00 -6.91
C ALA A 451 25.60 17.38 -8.01
N GLU A 452 24.99 16.69 -8.97
CA GLU A 452 25.68 16.23 -10.17
C GLU A 452 25.58 17.29 -11.27
N LEU A 453 26.70 17.91 -11.60
CA LEU A 453 26.78 19.01 -12.55
C LEU A 453 27.53 18.59 -13.81
N GLN A 454 26.90 18.77 -14.97
CA GLN A 454 27.62 18.70 -16.23
C GLN A 454 28.31 20.05 -16.47
N VAL A 455 29.64 20.02 -16.57
CA VAL A 455 30.46 21.23 -16.70
C VAL A 455 31.35 21.15 -17.93
N SER A 456 31.59 22.31 -18.55
CA SER A 456 32.51 22.42 -19.67
C SER A 456 33.95 22.25 -19.19
N ALA A 457 34.66 21.32 -19.80
CA ALA A 457 36.11 21.16 -19.70
C ALA A 457 36.86 22.02 -20.74
N GLY A 458 36.15 22.92 -21.44
CA GLY A 458 36.68 23.72 -22.54
C GLY A 458 36.51 23.05 -23.91
N PRO A 459 37.16 23.60 -24.96
CA PRO A 459 37.20 22.97 -26.27
C PRO A 459 37.97 21.64 -26.22
N PRO A 460 37.57 20.64 -27.02
CA PRO A 460 38.31 19.38 -27.11
C PRO A 460 39.71 19.65 -27.69
N PRO A 461 40.77 19.02 -27.14
CA PRO A 461 42.08 19.01 -27.78
C PRO A 461 42.00 18.45 -29.21
N VAL A 462 42.78 19.03 -30.11
CA VAL A 462 42.86 18.57 -31.50
C VAL A 462 43.35 17.12 -31.53
N GLY A 463 42.71 16.28 -32.34
CA GLY A 463 43.07 14.85 -32.45
C GLY A 463 42.53 13.94 -31.34
N LEU A 464 41.79 14.46 -30.35
CA LEU A 464 41.32 13.63 -29.22
C LEU A 464 40.34 12.54 -29.66
N ASN A 465 39.42 12.84 -30.58
CA ASN A 465 38.43 11.87 -31.03
C ASN A 465 39.10 10.71 -31.80
N GLU A 466 40.12 11.05 -32.57
CA GLU A 466 40.94 10.11 -33.35
C GLU A 466 41.71 9.18 -32.39
N LEU A 467 42.36 9.73 -31.36
CA LEU A 467 43.04 8.93 -30.32
C LEU A 467 42.06 8.02 -29.57
N GLU A 468 40.88 8.52 -29.22
CA GLU A 468 39.85 7.70 -28.57
C GLU A 468 39.34 6.57 -29.45
N ALA A 469 39.15 6.82 -30.76
CA ALA A 469 38.75 5.80 -31.71
C ALA A 469 39.80 4.68 -31.80
N VAL A 470 41.07 5.04 -31.91
CA VAL A 470 42.18 4.07 -31.96
C VAL A 470 42.28 3.27 -30.64
N ALA A 471 42.21 3.94 -29.49
CA ALA A 471 42.27 3.28 -28.19
C ALA A 471 41.08 2.32 -27.94
N ARG A 472 39.90 2.62 -28.50
CA ARG A 472 38.72 1.72 -28.42
C ARG A 472 38.86 0.47 -29.28
N GLN A 473 39.49 0.60 -30.45
CA GLN A 473 39.69 -0.51 -31.38
C GLN A 473 40.87 -1.40 -30.99
N THR A 474 41.76 -0.92 -30.13
CA THR A 474 42.91 -1.68 -29.63
C THR A 474 42.47 -2.67 -28.56
N PRO A 475 42.56 -4.00 -28.78
CA PRO A 475 42.16 -4.99 -27.79
C PRO A 475 43.24 -5.20 -26.71
N GLY A 476 42.83 -5.77 -25.57
CA GLY A 476 43.74 -6.17 -24.49
C GLY A 476 44.18 -5.02 -23.57
N GLU A 477 45.25 -5.28 -22.81
CA GLU A 477 45.74 -4.40 -21.74
C GLU A 477 46.18 -3.01 -22.25
N ILE A 478 46.79 -2.96 -23.45
CA ILE A 478 47.23 -1.71 -24.09
C ILE A 478 46.04 -0.77 -24.31
N GLY A 479 44.97 -1.26 -24.94
CA GLY A 479 43.77 -0.47 -25.19
C GLY A 479 43.10 0.01 -23.90
N GLN A 480 43.04 -0.84 -22.87
CA GLN A 480 42.48 -0.48 -21.55
C GLN A 480 43.25 0.69 -20.91
N ARG A 481 44.58 0.58 -20.82
CA ARG A 481 45.43 1.64 -20.24
C ARG A 481 45.33 2.96 -21.00
N LEU A 482 45.25 2.91 -22.34
CA LEU A 482 45.05 4.11 -23.17
C LEU A 482 43.68 4.75 -22.95
N GLN A 483 42.61 3.95 -22.89
CA GLN A 483 41.27 4.45 -22.61
C GLN A 483 41.16 5.10 -21.23
N GLU A 484 41.79 4.51 -20.21
CA GLU A 484 41.85 5.09 -18.86
C GLU A 484 42.55 6.44 -18.86
N SER A 485 43.70 6.55 -19.53
CA SER A 485 44.42 7.82 -19.66
C SER A 485 43.61 8.87 -20.42
N LEU A 486 42.95 8.50 -21.53
CA LEU A 486 42.11 9.41 -22.32
C LEU A 486 40.83 9.84 -21.59
N ARG A 487 40.28 9.00 -20.69
CA ARG A 487 39.15 9.41 -19.83
C ARG A 487 39.54 10.54 -18.88
N ALA A 488 40.76 10.52 -18.35
CA ALA A 488 41.26 11.54 -17.44
C ALA A 488 41.40 12.93 -18.09
N PHE A 489 41.45 13.04 -19.43
CA PHE A 489 41.53 14.32 -20.14
C PHE A 489 40.41 15.29 -19.78
N ARG A 490 39.19 14.80 -19.57
CA ARG A 490 38.04 15.67 -19.28
C ARG A 490 38.20 16.35 -17.91
N LEU A 491 38.66 15.60 -16.92
CA LEU A 491 38.97 16.14 -15.59
C LEU A 491 40.18 17.09 -15.64
N ALA A 492 41.23 16.73 -16.39
CA ALA A 492 42.37 17.59 -16.61
C ALA A 492 41.99 18.91 -17.31
N GLY A 493 41.06 18.88 -18.26
CA GLY A 493 40.46 20.05 -18.91
C GLY A 493 39.78 20.98 -17.93
N LEU A 494 38.94 20.43 -17.05
CA LEU A 494 38.29 21.20 -16.00
C LEU A 494 39.27 21.85 -15.02
N GLN A 495 40.39 21.17 -14.72
CA GLN A 495 41.42 21.63 -13.79
C GLN A 495 42.48 22.55 -14.43
N GLY A 496 42.46 22.72 -15.76
CA GLY A 496 43.49 23.49 -16.48
C GLY A 496 44.82 22.75 -16.63
N CYS A 497 44.84 21.42 -16.48
CA CYS A 497 46.05 20.58 -16.49
C CYS A 497 46.20 19.73 -17.76
N LEU A 498 45.52 20.08 -18.86
CA LEU A 498 45.53 19.28 -20.10
C LEU A 498 46.92 19.03 -20.65
N GLU A 499 47.78 20.04 -20.64
CA GLU A 499 49.14 19.92 -21.17
C GLU A 499 49.93 18.81 -20.43
N GLN A 500 49.83 18.77 -19.11
CA GLN A 500 50.45 17.72 -18.29
C GLN A 500 49.87 16.34 -18.63
N GLN A 501 48.54 16.23 -18.81
CA GLN A 501 47.88 14.99 -19.16
C GLN A 501 48.30 14.47 -20.55
N VAL A 502 48.51 15.35 -21.53
CA VAL A 502 49.01 14.97 -22.87
C VAL A 502 50.45 14.48 -22.80
N VAL A 503 51.29 15.14 -21.99
CA VAL A 503 52.66 14.68 -21.74
C VAL A 503 52.68 13.30 -21.07
N ASP A 504 51.78 13.03 -20.12
CA ASP A 504 51.69 11.72 -19.47
C ASP A 504 51.15 10.65 -20.42
N LEU A 505 50.21 10.99 -21.32
CA LEU A 505 49.82 10.10 -22.42
C LEU A 505 50.98 9.80 -23.37
N PHE A 506 51.84 10.78 -23.66
CA PHE A 506 53.07 10.58 -24.44
C PHE A 506 54.04 9.61 -23.78
N LYS A 507 54.26 9.72 -22.46
CA LYS A 507 55.08 8.76 -21.72
C LYS A 507 54.49 7.35 -21.80
N LEU A 508 53.18 7.22 -21.53
CA LEU A 508 52.47 5.95 -21.58
C LEU A 508 52.57 5.30 -22.96
N TYR A 509 52.38 6.07 -24.03
CA TYR A 509 52.51 5.58 -25.40
C TYR A 509 53.89 4.93 -25.61
N TRP A 510 54.98 5.62 -25.23
CA TRP A 510 56.34 5.11 -25.43
C TRP A 510 56.70 3.92 -24.53
N GLU A 511 56.14 3.84 -23.34
CA GLU A 511 56.24 2.64 -22.48
C GLU A 511 55.61 1.42 -23.16
N LEU A 512 54.44 1.59 -23.78
CA LEU A 512 53.70 0.51 -24.42
C LEU A 512 54.18 0.22 -25.85
N ARG A 513 54.82 1.19 -26.50
CA ARG A 513 55.13 1.18 -27.94
C ARG A 513 55.92 -0.04 -28.38
N ALA A 514 56.92 -0.46 -27.60
CA ALA A 514 57.77 -1.59 -27.98
C ALA A 514 56.98 -2.89 -28.13
N GLN A 515 56.06 -3.15 -27.19
CA GLN A 515 55.15 -4.30 -27.23
C GLN A 515 54.09 -4.11 -28.32
N TRP A 516 53.52 -2.91 -28.42
CA TRP A 516 52.45 -2.63 -29.37
C TRP A 516 52.91 -2.74 -30.83
N MET A 517 54.11 -2.26 -31.14
CA MET A 517 54.71 -2.37 -32.48
C MET A 517 54.97 -3.81 -32.92
N GLN A 518 55.06 -4.77 -31.99
CA GLN A 518 55.21 -6.20 -32.32
C GLN A 518 53.86 -6.84 -32.68
N SER A 519 52.78 -6.41 -32.03
CA SER A 519 51.44 -6.97 -32.26
C SER A 519 50.71 -6.30 -33.41
N ASP A 520 50.74 -4.96 -33.46
CA ASP A 520 50.01 -4.16 -34.46
C ASP A 520 50.75 -2.84 -34.75
N PRO A 521 51.74 -2.88 -35.67
CA PRO A 521 52.60 -1.73 -35.95
C PRO A 521 51.85 -0.56 -36.62
N GLN A 522 50.83 -0.84 -37.44
CA GLN A 522 50.10 0.22 -38.15
C GLN A 522 49.28 1.05 -37.17
N VAL A 523 48.54 0.38 -36.27
CA VAL A 523 47.71 1.06 -35.27
C VAL A 523 48.58 1.82 -34.25
N ALA A 524 49.70 1.21 -33.82
CA ALA A 524 50.64 1.86 -32.91
C ALA A 524 51.29 3.11 -33.53
N GLN A 525 51.60 3.08 -34.83
CA GLN A 525 52.14 4.26 -35.54
C GLN A 525 51.08 5.34 -35.70
N GLN A 526 49.86 4.97 -36.11
CA GLN A 526 48.74 5.89 -36.26
C GLN A 526 48.42 6.63 -34.94
N PHE A 527 48.42 5.92 -33.81
CA PHE A 527 48.23 6.54 -32.50
C PHE A 527 49.34 7.57 -32.20
N GLY A 528 50.59 7.23 -32.50
CA GLY A 528 51.74 8.12 -32.31
C GLY A 528 51.67 9.38 -33.17
N GLU A 529 51.22 9.26 -34.42
CA GLU A 529 51.03 10.39 -35.33
C GLU A 529 49.93 11.34 -34.83
N HIS A 530 48.77 10.81 -34.41
CA HIS A 530 47.71 11.62 -33.82
C HIS A 530 48.16 12.30 -32.51
N LEU A 531 48.95 11.61 -31.68
CA LEU A 531 49.47 12.17 -30.44
C LEU A 531 50.50 13.27 -30.68
N ALA A 532 51.38 13.09 -31.67
CA ALA A 532 52.31 14.13 -32.10
C ALA A 532 51.58 15.35 -32.64
N GLY A 533 50.54 15.15 -33.46
CA GLY A 533 49.66 16.21 -33.93
C GLY A 533 48.99 16.97 -32.79
N MET A 534 48.45 16.26 -31.78
CA MET A 534 47.86 16.88 -30.59
C MET A 534 48.87 17.72 -29.80
N LEU A 535 50.09 17.21 -29.59
CA LEU A 535 51.17 17.94 -28.91
C LEU A 535 51.54 19.23 -29.65
N GLN A 536 51.70 19.14 -30.97
CA GLN A 536 52.13 20.27 -31.79
C GLN A 536 51.03 21.31 -31.98
N GLU A 537 49.85 20.90 -32.44
CA GLU A 537 48.75 21.81 -32.78
C GLU A 537 48.01 22.32 -31.54
N GLY A 538 47.87 21.47 -30.51
CA GLY A 538 47.14 21.80 -29.29
C GLY A 538 47.96 22.56 -28.25
N PHE A 539 49.27 22.27 -28.15
CA PHE A 539 50.12 22.77 -27.07
C PHE A 539 51.44 23.39 -27.53
N GLY A 540 51.73 23.43 -28.84
CA GLY A 540 53.00 23.95 -29.36
C GLY A 540 54.21 23.15 -28.89
N ILE A 541 54.04 21.85 -28.63
CA ILE A 541 55.11 20.95 -28.15
C ILE A 541 55.58 20.07 -29.32
N THR A 542 56.89 19.97 -29.50
CA THR A 542 57.51 19.14 -30.54
C THR A 542 58.49 18.15 -29.94
N THR A 543 58.69 17.03 -30.63
CA THR A 543 59.69 16.04 -30.25
C THR A 543 61.09 16.48 -30.67
N PHE A 544 62.10 16.04 -29.92
CA PHE A 544 63.50 16.10 -30.34
C PHE A 544 64.20 14.77 -30.08
N GLU A 545 65.14 14.43 -30.96
CA GLU A 545 65.85 13.15 -30.98
C GLU A 545 67.36 13.40 -30.95
N PRO A 546 68.03 13.19 -29.80
CA PRO A 546 69.47 13.41 -29.69
C PRO A 546 70.27 12.26 -30.33
N THR A 547 71.37 12.62 -31.00
CA THR A 547 72.37 11.70 -31.55
C THR A 547 73.60 11.57 -30.66
N THR A 548 73.91 12.61 -29.88
CA THR A 548 74.97 12.65 -28.87
C THR A 548 74.48 13.32 -27.58
N ASP A 549 75.15 13.06 -26.46
CA ASP A 549 74.88 13.70 -25.17
C ASP A 549 75.25 15.20 -25.13
N ARG A 550 75.94 15.70 -26.17
CA ARG A 550 76.33 17.11 -26.34
C ARG A 550 75.38 17.90 -27.23
N ASP A 551 74.43 17.24 -27.88
CA ASP A 551 73.48 17.90 -28.80
C ASP A 551 72.59 18.91 -28.06
N PHE A 552 72.41 18.74 -26.75
CA PHE A 552 71.51 19.55 -25.92
C PHE A 552 72.11 19.90 -24.55
N PRO A 553 71.60 20.95 -23.87
CA PRO A 553 72.05 21.32 -22.54
C PRO A 553 71.89 20.20 -21.49
N GLN A 554 72.67 20.30 -20.41
CA GLN A 554 72.58 19.35 -19.30
C GLN A 554 71.13 19.26 -18.75
N GLY A 555 70.65 18.04 -18.52
CA GLY A 555 69.28 17.77 -18.04
C GLY A 555 68.26 17.49 -19.15
N TRP A 556 68.63 17.63 -20.43
CA TRP A 556 67.77 17.30 -21.57
C TRP A 556 67.71 15.81 -21.91
N LEU A 557 68.67 15.02 -21.39
CA LEU A 557 68.73 13.59 -21.57
C LEU A 557 68.67 12.90 -20.20
N THR A 558 67.91 11.82 -20.11
CA THR A 558 67.87 10.90 -18.97
C THR A 558 68.22 9.48 -19.44
N TYR A 559 68.84 8.71 -18.55
CA TYR A 559 69.41 7.39 -18.86
C TYR A 559 68.82 6.31 -17.97
N PRO A 560 68.71 5.06 -18.45
CA PRO A 560 68.40 3.91 -17.61
C PRO A 560 69.41 3.73 -16.46
N PRO A 561 68.99 3.13 -15.34
CA PRO A 561 69.91 2.77 -14.26
C PRO A 561 71.04 1.86 -14.78
N GLY A 562 72.29 2.23 -14.54
CA GLY A 562 73.47 1.45 -14.92
C GLY A 562 74.13 1.82 -16.26
N THR A 563 73.60 2.81 -16.99
CA THR A 563 74.25 3.34 -18.20
C THR A 563 75.59 3.99 -17.88
N ARG A 564 76.67 3.59 -18.57
CA ARG A 564 78.01 4.18 -18.44
C ARG A 564 78.32 5.04 -19.66
N LEU A 565 78.53 6.34 -19.44
CA LEU A 565 78.88 7.30 -20.48
C LEU A 565 80.40 7.31 -20.70
N THR A 566 80.89 6.57 -21.69
CA THR A 566 82.31 6.57 -22.10
C THR A 566 82.60 7.44 -23.32
N LYS A 567 81.72 7.48 -24.33
CA LYS A 567 81.91 8.26 -25.57
C LYS A 567 80.86 9.35 -25.80
N GLY A 568 79.75 9.31 -25.06
CA GLY A 568 78.65 10.28 -25.18
C GLY A 568 77.76 10.06 -26.41
N ARG A 569 77.88 8.91 -27.08
CA ARG A 569 77.08 8.61 -28.28
C ARG A 569 75.77 7.95 -27.90
N VAL A 570 74.64 8.48 -28.39
CA VAL A 570 73.34 7.82 -28.21
C VAL A 570 73.28 6.58 -29.10
N THR A 571 73.06 5.41 -28.50
CA THR A 571 72.93 4.14 -29.22
C THR A 571 71.48 3.83 -29.55
N ARG A 572 70.56 4.19 -28.66
CA ARG A 572 69.12 3.96 -28.85
C ARG A 572 68.28 5.00 -28.14
N ILE A 573 67.24 5.49 -28.84
CA ILE A 573 66.20 6.33 -28.24
C ILE A 573 65.08 5.43 -27.74
N LEU A 574 64.86 5.42 -26.43
CA LEU A 574 63.76 4.69 -25.79
C LEU A 574 62.48 5.54 -25.78
N ARG A 575 62.63 6.86 -25.57
CA ARG A 575 61.58 7.86 -25.70
C ARG A 575 62.19 9.18 -26.16
N PRO A 576 61.70 9.82 -27.24
CA PRO A 576 62.11 11.16 -27.62
C PRO A 576 61.84 12.18 -26.50
N GLY A 577 62.60 13.28 -26.51
CA GLY A 577 62.33 14.40 -25.63
C GLY A 577 61.25 15.31 -26.19
N LEU A 578 60.65 16.15 -25.34
CA LEU A 578 59.68 17.16 -25.72
C LEU A 578 60.22 18.55 -25.40
N ARG A 579 60.02 19.49 -26.32
CA ARG A 579 60.34 20.91 -26.14
C ARG A 579 59.22 21.79 -26.65
N TYR A 580 59.10 22.98 -26.08
CA TYR A 580 58.17 24.00 -26.58
C TYR A 580 58.71 24.62 -27.87
N GLN A 581 57.83 24.83 -28.85
CA GLN A 581 58.19 25.41 -30.14
C GLN A 581 58.44 26.92 -30.04
N ALA A 582 57.78 27.61 -29.10
CA ALA A 582 57.84 29.06 -28.97
C ALA A 582 59.21 29.58 -28.52
N ASP A 583 59.81 28.94 -27.53
CA ASP A 583 61.06 29.37 -26.89
C ASP A 583 62.17 28.30 -26.92
N GLY A 584 61.86 27.10 -27.40
CA GLY A 584 62.79 25.97 -27.39
C GLY A 584 63.08 25.41 -26.01
N SER A 585 62.30 25.75 -24.98
CA SER A 585 62.55 25.27 -23.61
C SER A 585 62.17 23.79 -23.45
N LEU A 586 62.84 23.13 -22.50
CA LEU A 586 62.64 21.70 -22.24
C LEU A 586 61.32 21.46 -21.53
N ARG A 587 60.49 20.57 -22.09
CA ARG A 587 59.27 20.09 -21.44
C ARG A 587 59.43 18.70 -20.82
N LEU A 588 60.12 17.81 -21.53
CA LEU A 588 60.37 16.45 -21.09
C LEU A 588 61.73 15.98 -21.63
N PRO A 589 62.66 15.51 -20.79
CA PRO A 589 63.93 14.99 -21.28
C PRO A 589 63.75 13.72 -22.12
N ALA A 590 64.61 13.55 -23.11
CA ALA A 590 64.70 12.32 -23.89
C ALA A 590 65.24 11.18 -23.02
N TYR A 591 64.64 10.00 -23.11
CA TYR A 591 65.10 8.81 -22.40
C TYR A 591 65.87 7.92 -23.37
N VAL A 592 67.17 7.74 -23.14
CA VAL A 592 68.09 7.15 -24.13
C VAL A 592 69.10 6.18 -23.51
N GLU A 593 69.55 5.24 -24.32
CA GLU A 593 70.75 4.44 -24.05
C GLU A 593 71.95 5.11 -24.76
N ALA A 594 73.09 5.20 -24.06
CA ALA A 594 74.29 5.84 -24.57
C ALA A 594 75.56 5.07 -24.15
N GLU A 595 76.59 5.16 -24.99
CA GLU A 595 77.91 4.55 -24.79
C GLU A 595 79.01 5.60 -24.66
#